data_AF-A0A1T5CTI6-F1
#
_entry.id   AF-A0A1T5CTI6-F1
#
_cell.length_a   1.000
_cell.length_b   1.000
_cell.length_c   1.000
_cell.angle_alpha   90.00
_cell.angle_beta   90.00
_cell.angle_gamma   90.00
#
_symmetry.space_group_name_H-M   'P 1'
#
loop_
_entity.id
_entity.type
_entity.pdbx_description
1 polymer ?
#
loop_
_entity_poly.entity_id
_entity_poly.type
_entity_poly.pdbx_seq_one_letter_code
_entity_poly.pdbx_strand_id
1 'polypeptide(L)'
;MSLPFERMRLLRARSGLSMRAFAALLGSPLDTRYAYYEERRFTGLLPIDAARRIAAALHPYGVEAREVLALAGLSDDEAAADIAVQAPTVQYLRLDVAFPSEEALTRMFETMLEDEVPAEHRDALARTLARRLPSALQRATTSPPVPVRAHWPAPGEDAASPARRRGPRRPGSHI
;
A
#
# COMPACT_ATOMS: atom_id res chain seq x y z
N MET A 1 2.60 4.77 -35.10
CA MET A 1 1.81 5.05 -33.89
C MET A 1 0.89 3.87 -33.66
N SER A 2 0.96 3.21 -32.50
CA SER A 2 0.06 2.08 -32.20
C SER A 2 -1.36 2.61 -31.98
N LEU A 3 -2.35 1.86 -32.48
CA LEU A 3 -3.75 2.27 -32.37
C LEU A 3 -4.24 2.10 -30.92
N PRO A 4 -5.25 2.87 -30.46
CA PRO A 4 -5.72 2.84 -29.07
C PRO A 4 -6.09 1.43 -28.58
N PHE A 5 -6.74 0.62 -29.42
CA PHE A 5 -7.12 -0.75 -29.07
C PHE A 5 -5.91 -1.69 -28.88
N GLU A 6 -4.83 -1.50 -29.64
CA GLU A 6 -3.59 -2.28 -29.50
C GLU A 6 -2.91 -1.95 -28.18
N ARG A 7 -2.88 -0.66 -27.81
CA ARG A 7 -2.35 -0.20 -26.53
C ARG A 7 -3.16 -0.76 -25.37
N MET A 8 -4.50 -0.70 -25.43
CA MET A 8 -5.37 -1.27 -24.40
C MET A 8 -5.12 -2.77 -24.21
N ARG A 9 -5.06 -3.52 -25.32
CA ARG A 9 -4.77 -4.95 -25.32
C ARG A 9 -3.41 -5.27 -24.72
N LEU A 10 -2.39 -4.45 -25.04
CA LEU A 10 -1.05 -4.61 -24.48
C LEU A 10 -1.02 -4.35 -22.98
N LEU A 11 -1.72 -3.31 -22.49
CA LEU A 11 -1.82 -3.02 -21.06
C LEU A 11 -2.47 -4.15 -20.28
N ARG A 12 -3.56 -4.75 -20.80
CA ARG A 12 -4.15 -5.95 -20.18
C ARG A 12 -3.23 -7.17 -20.32
N ALA A 13 -2.54 -7.36 -21.44
CA ALA A 13 -1.61 -8.47 -21.59
C ALA A 13 -0.48 -8.41 -20.55
N ARG A 14 0.02 -7.20 -20.23
CA ARG A 14 1.03 -6.96 -19.19
C ARG A 14 0.55 -7.32 -17.79
N SER A 15 -0.73 -7.16 -17.48
CA SER A 15 -1.28 -7.58 -16.17
C SER A 15 -1.42 -9.10 -16.03
N GLY A 16 -1.23 -9.86 -17.12
CA GLY A 16 -1.44 -11.31 -17.13
C GLY A 16 -2.91 -11.73 -17.06
N LEU A 17 -3.85 -10.78 -17.06
CA LEU A 17 -5.27 -11.08 -16.93
C LEU A 17 -5.88 -11.52 -18.27
N SER A 18 -6.65 -12.62 -18.24
CA SER A 18 -7.54 -12.96 -19.35
C SER A 18 -8.62 -11.90 -19.50
N MET A 19 -9.16 -11.75 -20.72
CA MET A 19 -10.23 -10.80 -21.01
C MET A 19 -11.46 -11.02 -20.11
N ARG A 20 -11.85 -12.29 -19.88
CA ARG A 20 -12.97 -12.65 -19.01
C ARG A 20 -12.71 -12.28 -17.55
N ALA A 21 -11.51 -12.58 -17.04
CA ALA A 21 -11.15 -12.24 -15.66
C ALA A 21 -11.11 -10.72 -15.46
N PHE A 22 -10.56 -9.99 -16.42
CA PHE A 22 -10.51 -8.53 -16.35
C PHE A 22 -11.90 -7.89 -16.43
N ALA A 23 -12.74 -8.34 -17.37
CA ALA A 23 -14.12 -7.89 -17.48
C ALA A 23 -14.92 -8.13 -16.17
N ALA A 24 -14.76 -9.29 -15.54
CA ALA A 24 -15.38 -9.58 -14.24
C ALA A 24 -14.90 -8.62 -13.14
N LEU A 25 -13.61 -8.24 -13.15
CA LEU A 25 -13.02 -7.33 -12.18
C LEU A 25 -13.51 -5.87 -12.36
N LEU A 26 -13.80 -5.45 -13.58
CA LEU A 26 -14.36 -4.12 -13.86
C LEU A 26 -15.81 -3.97 -13.38
N GLY A 27 -16.56 -5.07 -13.33
CA GLY A 27 -17.97 -5.10 -12.95
C GLY A 27 -18.89 -4.34 -13.91
N SER A 28 -20.17 -4.29 -13.58
CA SER A 28 -21.18 -3.65 -14.43
C SER A 28 -20.99 -2.12 -14.53
N PRO A 29 -21.22 -1.50 -15.71
CA PRO A 29 -21.56 -2.12 -17.01
C PRO A 29 -20.34 -2.40 -17.91
N LEU A 30 -19.13 -2.32 -17.37
CA LEU A 30 -17.89 -2.48 -18.14
C LEU A 30 -17.55 -3.93 -18.42
N ASP A 31 -18.01 -4.85 -17.58
CA ASP A 31 -17.98 -6.30 -17.80
C ASP A 31 -18.44 -6.72 -19.21
N THR A 32 -19.46 -6.08 -19.76
CA THR A 32 -19.99 -6.37 -21.10
C THR A 32 -19.40 -5.49 -22.19
N ARG A 33 -19.04 -4.25 -21.87
CA ARG A 33 -18.60 -3.24 -22.84
C ARG A 33 -17.09 -3.22 -23.06
N TYR A 34 -16.31 -3.78 -22.14
CA TYR A 34 -14.86 -3.69 -22.19
C TYR A 34 -14.25 -4.26 -23.48
N ALA A 35 -14.80 -5.38 -23.98
CA ALA A 35 -14.32 -6.03 -25.19
C ALA A 35 -14.22 -5.05 -26.38
N TYR A 36 -15.16 -4.10 -26.49
CA TYR A 36 -15.17 -3.08 -27.53
C TYR A 36 -13.88 -2.26 -27.57
N TYR A 37 -13.29 -1.93 -26.41
CA TYR A 37 -12.07 -1.10 -26.34
C TYR A 37 -10.80 -1.84 -26.79
N GLU A 38 -10.85 -3.17 -26.94
CA GLU A 38 -9.74 -3.97 -27.50
C GLU A 38 -9.96 -4.36 -28.96
N GLU A 39 -11.10 -3.98 -29.55
CA GLU A 39 -11.42 -4.30 -30.93
C GLU A 39 -10.88 -3.26 -31.93
N ARG A 40 -10.54 -3.71 -33.14
CA ARG A 40 -10.00 -2.86 -34.21
C ARG A 40 -10.89 -1.68 -34.60
N ARG A 41 -12.20 -1.79 -34.36
CA ARG A 41 -13.19 -0.73 -34.62
C ARG A 41 -13.09 0.45 -33.65
N PHE A 42 -12.42 0.26 -32.50
CA PHE A 42 -12.21 1.32 -31.54
C PHE A 42 -10.98 2.16 -31.93
N THR A 43 -11.26 3.37 -32.41
CA THR A 43 -10.24 4.33 -32.86
C THR A 43 -10.26 5.65 -32.07
N GLY A 44 -11.19 5.79 -31.12
CA GLY A 44 -11.39 7.00 -30.35
C GLY A 44 -10.61 7.04 -29.04
N LEU A 45 -10.87 8.08 -28.25
CA LEU A 45 -10.42 8.17 -26.87
C LEU A 45 -11.29 7.30 -25.96
N LEU A 46 -10.66 6.71 -24.96
CA LEU A 46 -11.34 5.95 -23.93
C LEU A 46 -12.19 6.92 -23.08
N PRO A 47 -13.47 6.63 -22.79
CA PRO A 47 -14.25 7.46 -21.88
C PRO A 47 -13.55 7.55 -20.52
N ILE A 48 -13.45 8.75 -19.96
CA ILE A 48 -12.63 9.00 -18.77
C ILE A 48 -13.00 8.11 -17.59
N ASP A 49 -14.29 7.88 -17.34
CA ASP A 49 -14.74 7.01 -16.26
C ASP A 49 -14.39 5.54 -16.49
N ALA A 50 -14.39 5.10 -17.76
CA ALA A 50 -13.90 3.77 -18.11
C ALA A 50 -12.39 3.67 -17.89
N ALA A 51 -11.63 4.69 -18.29
CA ALA A 51 -10.19 4.75 -18.08
C ALA A 51 -9.82 4.71 -16.60
N ARG A 52 -10.51 5.46 -15.74
CA ARG A 52 -10.32 5.42 -14.28
C ARG A 52 -10.56 4.03 -13.70
N ARG A 53 -11.68 3.39 -14.05
CA ARG A 53 -12.01 2.03 -13.56
C ARG A 53 -11.02 0.99 -14.06
N ILE A 54 -10.61 1.09 -15.33
CA ILE A 54 -9.58 0.21 -15.93
C ILE A 54 -8.22 0.43 -15.28
N ALA A 55 -7.82 1.68 -15.02
CA ALA A 55 -6.57 2.01 -14.34
C ALA A 55 -6.54 1.43 -12.93
N ALA A 56 -7.59 1.65 -12.13
CA ALA A 56 -7.72 1.09 -10.79
C ALA A 56 -7.69 -0.44 -10.79
N ALA A 57 -8.31 -1.07 -11.79
CA ALA A 57 -8.35 -2.52 -11.95
C ALA A 57 -7.00 -3.14 -12.34
N LEU A 58 -6.17 -2.44 -13.13
CA LEU A 58 -4.87 -2.92 -13.58
C LEU A 58 -3.72 -2.53 -12.65
N HIS A 59 -3.90 -1.52 -11.80
CA HIS A 59 -2.86 -1.02 -10.88
C HIS A 59 -2.25 -2.12 -9.97
N PRO A 60 -3.04 -3.02 -9.35
CA PRO A 60 -2.49 -4.11 -8.54
C PRO A 60 -1.60 -5.09 -9.32
N TYR A 61 -1.68 -5.08 -10.64
CA TYR A 61 -0.94 -5.96 -11.54
C TYR A 61 0.25 -5.25 -12.22
N GLY A 62 0.69 -4.10 -11.68
CA GLY A 62 1.89 -3.39 -12.13
C GLY A 62 1.70 -2.56 -13.41
N VAL A 63 0.46 -2.23 -13.77
CA VAL A 63 0.17 -1.27 -14.85
C VAL A 63 -0.02 0.11 -14.25
N GLU A 64 0.74 1.08 -14.75
CA GLU A 64 0.67 2.45 -14.26
C GLU A 64 -0.62 3.14 -14.71
N ALA A 65 -1.32 3.81 -13.79
CA ALA A 65 -2.59 4.47 -14.06
C ALA A 65 -2.48 5.52 -15.18
N ARG A 66 -1.38 6.26 -15.22
CA ARG A 66 -1.06 7.25 -16.29
C ARG A 66 -1.08 6.64 -17.69
N GLU A 67 -0.64 5.38 -17.85
CA GLU A 67 -0.60 4.73 -19.17
C GLU A 67 -2.01 4.46 -19.71
N VAL A 68 -2.94 4.14 -18.81
CA VAL A 68 -4.36 3.94 -19.14
C VAL A 68 -5.05 5.28 -19.36
N LEU A 69 -4.80 6.28 -18.51
CA LEU A 69 -5.39 7.62 -18.64
C LEU A 69 -4.96 8.35 -19.91
N ALA A 70 -3.75 8.09 -20.40
CA ALA A 70 -3.30 8.58 -21.70
C ALA A 70 -4.18 8.09 -22.86
N LEU A 71 -4.85 6.92 -22.73
CA LEU A 71 -5.81 6.44 -23.74
C LEU A 71 -7.13 7.24 -23.72
N ALA A 72 -7.43 7.94 -22.62
CA ALA A 72 -8.52 8.91 -22.53
C ALA A 72 -8.11 10.31 -23.00
N GLY A 73 -6.85 10.49 -23.42
CA GLY A 73 -6.33 11.76 -23.95
C GLY A 73 -5.78 12.70 -22.89
N LEU A 74 -5.59 12.25 -21.64
CA LEU A 74 -4.99 13.06 -20.59
C LEU A 74 -3.48 13.18 -20.81
N SER A 75 -2.95 14.39 -20.63
CA SER A 75 -1.52 14.64 -20.46
C SER A 75 -1.01 14.08 -19.13
N ASP A 76 0.31 14.00 -18.95
CA ASP A 76 0.90 13.51 -17.71
C ASP A 76 0.51 14.36 -16.49
N ASP A 77 0.43 15.68 -16.64
CA ASP A 77 0.03 16.60 -15.57
C ASP A 77 -1.46 16.44 -15.21
N GLU A 78 -2.34 16.29 -16.22
CA GLU A 78 -3.76 16.04 -16.01
C GLU A 78 -4.00 14.67 -15.39
N ALA A 79 -3.26 13.65 -15.82
CA ALA A 79 -3.33 12.31 -15.24
C ALA A 79 -2.88 12.33 -13.77
N ALA A 80 -1.80 13.04 -13.44
CA ALA A 80 -1.34 13.20 -12.06
C ALA A 80 -2.38 13.91 -11.18
N ALA A 81 -3.01 14.97 -11.70
CA ALA A 81 -4.10 15.67 -11.02
C ALA A 81 -5.32 14.76 -10.80
N ASP A 82 -5.71 13.99 -11.82
CA ASP A 82 -6.84 13.05 -11.72
C ASP A 82 -6.57 11.95 -10.68
N ILE A 83 -5.37 11.35 -10.70
CA ILE A 83 -4.94 10.35 -9.72
C ILE A 83 -4.98 10.94 -8.29
N ALA A 84 -4.50 12.17 -8.11
CA ALA A 84 -4.52 12.82 -6.80
C ALA A 84 -5.94 13.08 -6.28
N VAL A 85 -6.89 13.44 -7.16
CA VAL A 85 -8.31 13.62 -6.81
C VAL A 85 -8.99 12.31 -6.43
N GLN A 86 -8.62 11.20 -7.08
CA GLN A 86 -9.18 9.87 -6.80
C GLN A 86 -8.57 9.19 -5.56
N ALA A 87 -7.47 9.70 -5.02
CA ALA A 87 -6.89 9.15 -3.80
C ALA A 87 -7.87 9.31 -2.63
N PRO A 88 -8.10 8.25 -1.82
CA PRO A 88 -9.01 8.34 -0.68
C PRO A 88 -8.53 9.43 0.28
N THR A 89 -9.45 10.30 0.72
CA THR A 89 -9.17 11.32 1.74
C THR A 89 -8.97 10.64 3.09
N VAL A 90 -7.71 10.33 3.42
CA VAL A 90 -7.37 9.75 4.73
C VAL A 90 -7.39 10.85 5.78
N GLN A 91 -8.27 10.71 6.77
CA GLN A 91 -8.30 11.57 7.95
C GLN A 91 -7.61 10.85 9.12
N TYR A 92 -6.67 11.53 9.75
CA TYR A 92 -5.98 11.02 10.94
C TYR A 92 -6.48 11.77 12.18
N LEU A 93 -6.93 11.03 13.19
CA LEU A 93 -7.31 11.55 14.49
C LEU A 93 -6.37 10.99 15.57
N ARG A 94 -5.93 11.84 16.51
CA ARG A 94 -5.24 11.40 17.72
C ARG A 94 -6.28 11.16 18.83
N LEU A 95 -6.20 10.01 19.49
CA LEU A 95 -7.05 9.64 20.61
C LEU A 95 -6.19 9.46 21.87
N ASP A 96 -6.69 9.96 23.00
CA ASP A 96 -6.11 9.66 24.32
C ASP A 96 -6.59 8.27 24.77
N VAL A 97 -5.65 7.38 25.07
CA VAL A 97 -5.94 6.00 25.46
C VAL A 97 -5.39 5.74 26.86
N ALA A 98 -6.25 5.24 27.74
CA ALA A 98 -5.83 4.75 29.06
C ALA A 98 -5.22 3.35 28.90
N PHE A 99 -3.99 3.17 29.38
CA PHE A 99 -3.35 1.87 29.41
C PHE A 99 -3.80 1.05 30.63
N PRO A 100 -3.83 -0.29 30.53
CA PRO A 100 -3.91 -1.16 31.69
C PRO A 100 -2.76 -0.89 32.67
N SER A 101 -2.95 -1.27 33.93
CA SER A 101 -1.90 -1.14 34.95
C SER A 101 -0.63 -1.93 34.59
N GLU A 102 0.51 -1.55 35.18
CA GLU A 102 1.78 -2.27 34.99
C GLU A 102 1.66 -3.77 35.30
N GLU A 103 0.90 -4.13 36.34
CA GLU A 103 0.65 -5.52 36.72
C GLU A 103 -0.13 -6.28 35.65
N ALA A 104 -1.19 -5.66 35.10
CA ALA A 104 -1.99 -6.27 34.05
C ALA A 104 -1.18 -6.46 32.76
N LEU A 105 -0.36 -5.47 32.39
CA LEU A 105 0.55 -5.56 31.24
C LEU A 105 1.63 -6.62 31.45
N THR A 106 2.18 -6.75 32.66
CA THR A 106 3.18 -7.78 32.98
C THR A 106 2.59 -9.17 32.75
N ARG A 107 1.40 -9.46 33.30
CA ARG A 107 0.73 -10.75 33.10
C ARG A 107 0.45 -11.03 31.62
N MET A 108 -0.01 -10.02 30.87
CA MET A 108 -0.23 -10.14 29.43
C MET A 108 1.07 -10.53 28.70
N PHE A 109 2.19 -9.88 29.02
CA PHE A 109 3.48 -10.18 28.40
C PHE A 109 4.05 -11.53 28.83
N GLU A 110 3.83 -11.96 30.08
CA GLU A 110 4.19 -13.30 30.51
C GLU A 110 3.50 -14.38 29.67
N THR A 111 2.20 -14.22 29.40
CA THR A 111 1.45 -15.14 28.52
C THR A 111 1.98 -15.09 27.08
N MET A 112 2.27 -13.90 26.55
CA MET A 112 2.77 -13.78 25.17
C MET A 112 4.17 -14.37 24.96
N LEU A 113 5.04 -14.34 25.98
CA LEU A 113 6.42 -14.79 25.89
C LEU A 113 6.59 -16.29 26.24
N GLU A 114 5.49 -17.01 26.44
CA GLU A 114 5.51 -18.38 26.97
C GLU A 114 6.30 -19.35 26.09
N ASP A 115 6.17 -19.24 24.77
CA ASP A 115 6.82 -20.13 23.81
C ASP A 115 8.18 -19.61 23.31
N GLU A 116 8.47 -18.32 23.52
CA GLU A 116 9.65 -17.65 22.97
C GLU A 116 10.80 -17.51 23.98
N VAL A 117 10.49 -17.45 25.28
CA VAL A 117 11.46 -17.11 26.32
C VAL A 117 11.45 -18.13 27.46
N PRO A 118 12.64 -18.64 27.87
CA PRO A 118 12.77 -19.51 29.04
C PRO A 118 12.16 -18.89 30.29
N ALA A 119 11.51 -19.73 31.12
CA ALA A 119 10.79 -19.29 32.31
C ALA A 119 11.64 -18.41 33.26
N GLU A 120 12.94 -18.70 33.38
CA GLU A 120 13.89 -17.97 34.24
C GLU A 120 14.02 -16.48 33.89
N HIS A 121 13.85 -16.11 32.62
CA HIS A 121 14.04 -14.75 32.13
C HIS A 121 12.72 -14.05 31.77
N ARG A 122 11.63 -14.82 31.69
CA ARG A 122 10.32 -14.37 31.18
C ARG A 122 9.72 -13.26 32.02
N ASP A 123 9.65 -13.45 33.33
CA ASP A 123 9.07 -12.49 34.27
C ASP A 123 9.86 -11.16 34.29
N ALA A 124 11.18 -11.23 34.37
CA ALA A 124 12.04 -10.04 34.31
C ALA A 124 11.88 -9.26 32.98
N LEU A 125 11.75 -9.97 31.86
CA LEU A 125 11.51 -9.36 30.56
C LEU A 125 10.09 -8.77 30.46
N ALA A 126 9.06 -9.50 30.91
CA ALA A 126 7.67 -9.05 30.89
C ALA A 126 7.48 -7.76 31.71
N ARG A 127 8.06 -7.67 32.91
CA ARG A 127 8.07 -6.45 33.72
C ARG A 127 8.79 -5.29 33.01
N THR A 128 9.91 -5.58 32.35
CA THR A 128 10.64 -4.57 31.58
C THR A 128 9.82 -4.03 30.41
N LEU A 129 9.08 -4.91 29.72
CA LEU A 129 8.18 -4.52 28.62
C LEU A 129 7.00 -3.71 29.13
N ALA A 130 6.34 -4.14 30.21
CA ALA A 130 5.22 -3.43 30.84
C ALA A 130 5.58 -1.98 31.21
N ARG A 131 6.79 -1.76 31.76
CA ARG A 131 7.27 -0.41 32.10
C ARG A 131 7.61 0.45 30.89
N ARG A 132 8.10 -0.15 29.81
CA ARG A 132 8.63 0.59 28.66
C ARG A 132 7.59 0.85 27.58
N LEU A 133 6.60 -0.03 27.43
CA LEU A 133 5.62 0.03 26.35
C LEU A 133 4.84 1.36 26.32
N PRO A 134 4.25 1.85 27.43
CA PRO A 134 3.43 3.07 27.37
C PRO A 134 4.23 4.28 26.88
N SER A 135 5.43 4.49 27.44
CA SER A 135 6.32 5.57 27.01
C SER A 135 6.84 5.39 25.59
N ALA A 136 7.07 4.15 25.14
CA ALA A 136 7.49 3.88 23.77
C ALA A 136 6.39 4.21 22.76
N LEU A 137 5.14 3.83 23.03
CA LEU A 137 3.99 4.15 22.19
C LEU A 137 3.71 5.65 22.18
N GLN A 138 3.81 6.33 23.33
CA GLN A 138 3.69 7.78 23.39
C GLN A 138 4.71 8.49 22.51
N ARG A 139 5.97 8.04 22.50
CA ARG A 139 7.00 8.57 21.57
C ARG A 139 6.71 8.25 20.11
N ALA A 140 6.08 7.12 19.81
CA ALA A 140 5.71 6.78 18.43
C ALA A 140 4.66 7.75 17.88
N THR A 141 3.78 8.32 18.72
CA THR A 141 2.75 9.29 18.27
C THR A 141 3.32 10.57 17.66
N THR A 142 4.56 10.95 18.00
CA THR A 142 5.23 12.15 17.44
C THR A 142 5.94 11.86 16.12
N SER A 143 6.03 10.59 15.73
CA SER A 143 6.54 10.21 14.41
C SER A 143 5.47 10.44 13.35
N PRO A 144 5.84 10.87 12.13
CA PRO A 144 4.88 10.96 11.04
C PRO A 144 4.25 9.58 10.80
N PRO A 145 2.93 9.50 10.53
CA PRO A 145 2.30 8.23 10.23
C PRO A 145 3.04 7.57 9.07
N VAL A 146 3.31 6.27 9.19
CA VAL A 146 3.77 5.50 8.04
C VAL A 146 2.64 5.55 7.01
N PRO A 147 2.91 5.97 5.77
CA PRO A 147 1.88 5.97 4.74
C PRO A 147 1.29 4.56 4.66
N VAL A 148 -0.03 4.47 4.85
CA VAL A 148 -0.76 3.21 4.65
C VAL A 148 -0.56 2.88 3.18
N ARG A 149 0.28 1.88 2.89
CA ARG A 149 0.37 1.36 1.53
C ARG A 149 -1.02 0.86 1.18
N ALA A 150 -1.58 1.34 0.08
CA ALA A 150 -2.87 0.87 -0.44
C ALA A 150 -2.88 -0.65 -0.71
N HIS A 151 -1.70 -1.28 -0.74
CA HIS A 151 -1.50 -2.71 -0.80
C HIS A 151 -0.82 -3.21 0.48
N TRP A 152 -1.50 -4.09 1.21
CA TRP A 152 -0.86 -4.97 2.18
C TRP A 152 0.00 -5.97 1.41
N PRO A 153 1.32 -6.09 1.66
CA PRO A 153 2.16 -7.04 0.95
C PRO A 153 1.59 -8.46 1.15
N ALA A 154 1.59 -9.25 0.08
CA ALA A 154 1.24 -10.66 0.18
C ALA A 154 2.13 -11.34 1.24
N PRO A 155 1.63 -12.37 1.97
CA PRO A 155 2.44 -13.07 2.97
C PRO A 155 3.71 -13.64 2.28
N GLY A 156 4.88 -13.09 2.62
CA GLY A 156 6.17 -13.48 2.02
C GLY A 156 7.00 -12.34 1.43
N GLU A 157 6.44 -11.15 1.21
CA GLU A 157 7.23 -9.95 0.93
C GLU A 157 7.55 -9.23 2.24
N ASP A 158 8.69 -9.58 2.83
CA ASP A 158 9.26 -8.80 3.92
C ASP A 158 9.44 -7.36 3.44
N ALA A 159 8.61 -6.47 3.99
CA ALA A 159 8.76 -5.05 3.83
C ALA A 159 10.16 -4.68 4.34
N ALA A 160 11.10 -4.49 3.41
CA ALA A 160 12.41 -3.96 3.72
C ALA A 160 12.21 -2.63 4.46
N SER A 161 12.31 -2.69 5.79
CA SER A 161 12.37 -1.50 6.63
C SER A 161 13.49 -0.64 6.07
N PRO A 162 13.27 0.67 5.85
CA PRO A 162 14.37 1.54 5.50
C PRO A 162 15.27 1.60 6.73
N ALA A 163 16.28 0.73 6.76
CA ALA A 163 17.30 0.72 7.79
C ALA A 163 17.87 2.13 7.81
N ARG A 164 17.73 2.81 8.95
CA ARG A 164 18.43 4.07 9.20
C ARG A 164 19.91 3.79 8.96
N ARG A 165 20.46 4.22 7.82
CA ARG A 165 21.89 4.18 7.56
C ARG A 165 22.56 5.08 8.59
N ARG A 166 22.97 4.50 9.70
CA ARG A 166 23.82 5.14 10.69
C ARG A 166 25.17 5.33 10.00
N GLY A 167 25.48 6.56 9.61
CA GLY A 167 26.78 6.88 9.01
C GLY A 167 27.92 6.42 9.93
N PRO A 168 29.04 5.96 9.38
CA PRO A 168 30.16 5.49 10.18
C PRO A 168 30.66 6.61 11.09
N ARG A 169 30.81 6.28 12.38
CA ARG A 169 31.42 7.17 13.39
C ARG A 169 32.84 7.51 12.93
N ARG A 170 33.14 8.79 12.74
CA ARG A 170 34.53 9.25 12.54
C ARG A 170 35.36 8.86 13.76
N PRO A 171 36.53 8.20 13.60
CA PRO A 171 37.44 7.98 14.71
C PRO A 171 37.92 9.33 15.24
N GLY A 172 37.80 9.52 16.56
CA GLY A 172 38.29 10.72 17.23
C GLY A 172 39.81 10.78 17.15
N SER A 173 40.32 11.91 16.65
CA SER A 173 41.72 12.27 16.77
C SER A 173 42.03 12.55 18.24
N HIS A 174 42.81 11.67 18.86
CA HIS A 174 43.50 12.01 20.11
C HIS A 174 44.68 12.92 19.77
N ILE A 175 44.68 14.11 20.37
CA ILE A 175 45.88 14.89 20.69
C ILE A 175 45.98 14.87 22.21
#